data_AF-A0A348V4S1-F1
#
_entry.id   AF-A0A348V4S1-F1
#
_cell.length_a   1.000
_cell.length_b   1.000
_cell.length_c   1.000
_cell.angle_alpha   90.00
_cell.angle_beta   90.00
_cell.angle_gamma   90.00
#
_symmetry.space_group_name_H-M   'P 1'
#
loop_
_entity.id
_entity.type
_entity.pdbx_description
1 polymer ?
#
loop_
_entity_poly.entity_id
_entity_poly.type
_entity_poly.pdbx_seq_one_letter_code
_entity_poly.pdbx_strand_id
1 'polypeptide(L)'
;MPEPGAEPYDAIFINLKEKVEIENLSIDALLQLSHKNSWWAIYPINNRLSKQFWSLIVKDGRISITFDRKIMGVAFIRPSFHKMHYFV
;
A
#
# COMPACT_ATOMS: atom_id res chain seq x y z
N MET A 1 -14.76 -8.83 2.06
CA MET A 1 -13.63 -9.78 2.01
C MET A 1 -13.75 -10.57 0.72
N PRO A 2 -12.64 -10.94 0.06
CA PRO A 2 -12.70 -11.84 -1.08
C PRO A 2 -13.24 -13.21 -0.64
N GLU A 3 -13.86 -13.92 -1.58
CA GLU A 3 -14.40 -15.27 -1.37
C GLU A 3 -13.29 -16.25 -0.92
N PRO A 4 -13.60 -17.21 -0.03
CA PRO A 4 -12.65 -18.26 0.33
C PRO A 4 -12.19 -19.03 -0.93
N GLY A 5 -10.90 -18.91 -1.27
CA GLY A 5 -10.30 -19.50 -2.48
C GLY A 5 -9.97 -18.51 -3.60
N ALA A 6 -10.23 -17.22 -3.43
CA ALA A 6 -9.74 -16.20 -4.35
C ALA A 6 -8.21 -16.11 -4.29
N GLU A 7 -7.56 -16.11 -5.46
CA GLU A 7 -6.12 -15.89 -5.55
C GLU A 7 -5.76 -14.47 -5.07
N PRO A 8 -4.61 -14.27 -4.40
CA PRO A 8 -4.18 -12.93 -4.01
C PRO A 8 -3.87 -12.09 -5.25
N TYR A 9 -4.03 -10.77 -5.15
CA TYR A 9 -3.90 -9.86 -6.29
C TYR A 9 -2.44 -9.52 -6.60
N ASP A 10 -2.07 -9.50 -7.88
CA ASP A 10 -0.77 -8.96 -8.33
C ASP A 10 -0.64 -7.45 -8.09
N ALA A 11 -1.76 -6.71 -8.20
CA ALA A 11 -1.80 -5.27 -8.09
C ALA A 11 -3.04 -4.81 -7.32
N ILE A 12 -2.87 -3.88 -6.37
CA ILE A 12 -3.97 -3.26 -5.63
C ILE A 12 -3.93 -1.75 -5.83
N PHE A 13 -5.02 -1.18 -6.34
CA PHE A 13 -5.19 0.26 -6.52
C PHE A 13 -6.06 0.83 -5.41
N ILE A 14 -5.53 1.79 -4.67
CA ILE A 14 -6.17 2.38 -3.50
C ILE A 14 -6.40 3.85 -3.78
N ASN A 15 -7.68 4.22 -3.89
CA ASN A 15 -8.11 5.60 -4.00
C ASN A 15 -8.46 6.13 -2.59
N LEU A 16 -7.77 7.16 -2.13
CA LEU A 16 -7.96 7.82 -0.83
C LEU A 16 -8.55 9.22 -0.99
N LYS A 17 -9.21 9.51 -2.13
CA LYS A 17 -9.88 10.79 -2.35
C LYS A 17 -11.00 11.00 -1.33
N GLU A 18 -11.68 9.93 -0.93
CA GLU A 18 -12.80 9.97 0.00
C GLU A 18 -12.37 9.57 1.41
N LYS A 19 -12.70 10.38 2.43
CA LYS A 19 -12.23 10.17 3.81
C LYS A 19 -12.75 8.89 4.45
N VAL A 20 -13.98 8.51 4.13
CA VAL A 20 -14.67 7.34 4.70
C VAL A 20 -13.95 6.04 4.35
N GLU A 21 -13.29 5.99 3.19
CA GLU A 21 -12.57 4.81 2.74
C GLU A 21 -11.27 4.61 3.54
N ILE A 22 -10.58 5.70 3.92
CA ILE A 22 -9.28 5.64 4.61
C ILE A 22 -9.40 5.01 6.00
N GLU A 23 -10.47 5.32 6.74
CA GLU A 23 -10.66 4.83 8.12
C GLU A 23 -10.90 3.31 8.18
N ASN A 24 -11.39 2.72 7.09
CA ASN A 24 -11.64 1.29 6.99
C ASN A 24 -10.46 0.51 6.38
N LEU A 25 -9.41 1.22 5.93
CA LEU A 25 -8.26 0.64 5.28
C LEU A 25 -7.21 0.19 6.30
N SER A 26 -6.93 -1.11 6.31
CA SER A 26 -5.88 -1.71 7.13
C SER A 26 -4.78 -2.29 6.26
N ILE A 27 -3.52 -2.07 6.65
CA ILE A 27 -2.35 -2.69 6.00
C ILE A 27 -2.45 -4.22 6.08
N ASP A 28 -2.96 -4.77 7.18
CA ASP A 28 -3.12 -6.22 7.34
C ASP A 28 -4.14 -6.79 6.35
N ALA A 29 -5.24 -6.07 6.11
CA ALA A 29 -6.22 -6.46 5.10
C ALA A 29 -5.57 -6.45 3.70
N LEU A 30 -4.82 -5.40 3.36
CA LEU A 30 -4.10 -5.34 2.08
C LEU A 30 -3.09 -6.46 1.91
N LEU A 31 -2.39 -6.84 2.98
CA LEU A 31 -1.44 -7.96 2.95
C LEU A 31 -2.13 -9.31 2.80
N GLN A 32 -3.29 -9.52 3.41
CA GLN A 32 -4.10 -10.74 3.19
C GLN A 32 -4.55 -10.87 1.74
N LEU A 33 -4.75 -9.73 1.06
CA LEU A 33 -5.08 -9.67 -0.37
C LEU A 33 -3.85 -9.77 -1.28
N SER A 34 -2.64 -9.84 -0.72
CA SER A 34 -1.39 -9.78 -1.46
C SER A 34 -0.61 -11.10 -1.38
N HIS A 35 0.26 -11.32 -2.34
CA HIS A 35 1.34 -12.30 -2.31
C HIS A 35 2.70 -11.59 -2.38
N LYS A 36 3.79 -12.36 -2.30
CA LYS A 36 5.19 -11.87 -2.25
C LYS A 36 5.70 -11.08 -3.48
N ASN A 37 4.87 -10.96 -4.52
CA ASN A 37 5.19 -10.19 -5.73
C ASN A 37 4.17 -9.08 -5.97
N SER A 38 3.20 -8.90 -5.06
CA SER A 38 2.18 -7.87 -5.20
C SER A 38 2.77 -6.49 -5.01
N TRP A 39 2.11 -5.52 -5.63
CA TRP A 39 2.41 -4.12 -5.43
C TRP A 39 1.12 -3.30 -5.31
N TRP A 40 1.22 -2.17 -4.61
CA TRP A 40 0.10 -1.28 -4.35
C TRP A 40 0.36 0.08 -4.97
N ALA A 41 -0.66 0.65 -5.57
CA ALA A 41 -0.70 2.03 -6.02
C ALA A 41 -1.66 2.81 -5.12
N ILE A 42 -1.17 3.83 -4.43
CA ILE A 42 -1.96 4.62 -3.49
C ILE A 42 -2.05 6.06 -3.98
N TYR A 43 -3.27 6.57 -4.11
CA TYR A 43 -3.54 7.92 -4.57
C TYR A 43 -4.78 8.51 -3.87
N PRO A 44 -4.77 9.77 -3.43
CA PRO A 44 -3.60 10.62 -3.27
C PRO A 44 -2.81 10.25 -2.00
N ILE A 45 -1.55 10.67 -1.90
CA ILE A 45 -0.74 10.59 -0.66
C ILE A 45 -0.39 11.98 -0.09
N ASN A 46 -1.05 13.04 -0.54
CA ASN A 46 -0.67 14.43 -0.23
C ASN A 46 -1.58 15.14 0.80
N ASN A 47 -2.75 14.60 1.12
CA ASN A 47 -3.65 15.13 2.14
C ASN A 47 -3.29 14.57 3.54
N ARG A 48 -3.82 15.15 4.62
CA ARG A 48 -3.41 14.79 5.99
C ARG A 48 -3.58 13.30 6.31
N LEU A 49 -4.76 12.75 6.06
CA LEU A 49 -5.08 11.35 6.38
C LEU A 49 -4.33 10.39 5.46
N SER A 50 -4.27 10.70 4.17
CA SER A 50 -3.52 9.88 3.21
C SER A 50 -2.02 9.89 3.47
N LYS A 51 -1.46 11.03 3.90
CA LYS A 51 -0.05 11.12 4.33
C LYS A 51 0.22 10.25 5.54
N GLN A 52 -0.70 10.25 6.51
CA GLN A 52 -0.57 9.40 7.70
C GLN A 52 -0.60 7.92 7.31
N PHE A 53 -1.57 7.50 6.50
CA PHE A 53 -1.65 6.13 6.01
C PHE A 53 -0.42 5.73 5.18
N TRP A 54 0.03 6.60 4.28
CA TRP A 54 1.27 6.39 3.52
C TRP A 54 2.49 6.26 4.43
N SER A 55 2.60 7.08 5.47
CA SER A 55 3.69 6.98 6.45
C SER A 55 3.70 5.63 7.17
N LEU A 56 2.53 5.06 7.46
CA LEU A 56 2.42 3.72 8.04
C LEU A 56 2.93 2.66 7.05
N ILE A 57 2.54 2.74 5.78
CA ILE A 57 3.03 1.85 4.71
C ILE A 57 4.56 1.93 4.60
N VAL A 58 5.12 3.15 4.51
CA VAL A 58 6.57 3.36 4.41
C VAL A 58 7.31 2.79 5.62
N LYS A 59 6.71 2.80 6.82
CA LYS A 59 7.33 2.30 8.05
C LYS A 59 7.12 0.80 8.28
N ASP A 60 6.14 0.16 7.65
CA ASP A 60 5.86 -1.27 7.82
C ASP A 60 7.03 -2.15 7.33
N GLY A 61 7.56 -3.00 8.20
CA GLY A 61 8.73 -3.84 7.90
C GLY A 61 8.46 -4.94 6.86
N ARG A 62 7.20 -5.25 6.59
CA ARG A 62 6.77 -6.25 5.58
C ARG A 62 6.77 -5.65 4.17
N ILE A 63 6.84 -4.31 4.07
CA ILE A 63 6.88 -3.58 2.82
C ILE A 63 8.33 -3.25 2.49
N SER A 64 8.77 -3.79 1.36
CA SER A 64 10.18 -3.82 0.98
C SER A 64 10.63 -2.55 0.26
N ILE A 65 9.88 -2.10 -0.73
CA ILE A 65 10.27 -0.93 -1.53
C ILE A 65 9.08 0.00 -1.61
N THR A 66 9.32 1.28 -1.38
CA THR A 66 8.33 2.33 -1.57
C THR A 66 8.89 3.44 -2.46
N PHE A 67 8.04 3.96 -3.35
CA PHE A 67 8.30 5.11 -4.18
C PHE A 67 7.31 6.21 -3.83
N ASP A 68 7.81 7.36 -3.40
CA ASP A 68 7.02 8.56 -3.18
C ASP A 68 7.10 9.45 -4.42
N ARG A 69 5.96 9.63 -5.09
CA ARG A 69 5.77 10.63 -6.13
C ARG A 69 4.85 11.70 -5.57
N LYS A 70 4.98 12.95 -6.04
CA LYS A 70 4.22 14.16 -5.61
C LYS A 70 2.81 13.94 -5.04
N ILE A 71 1.99 13.10 -5.67
CA ILE A 71 0.62 12.81 -5.25
C ILE A 71 0.31 11.31 -5.13
N MET A 72 1.24 10.41 -5.46
CA MET A 72 0.98 8.98 -5.57
C MET A 72 2.12 8.17 -4.96
N GLY A 73 1.79 7.19 -4.14
CA GLY A 73 2.74 6.23 -3.57
C GLY A 73 2.67 4.89 -4.30
N VAL A 74 3.81 4.23 -4.47
CA VAL A 74 3.87 2.82 -4.92
C VAL A 74 4.61 2.00 -3.89
N ALA A 75 4.03 0.87 -3.46
CA ALA A 75 4.61 -0.02 -2.46
C ALA A 75 4.75 -1.44 -3.01
N PHE A 76 5.89 -2.11 -2.76
CA PHE A 76 6.15 -3.48 -3.17
C PHE A 76 6.25 -4.43 -1.97
N ILE A 77 5.48 -5.52 -2.02
CA ILE A 77 5.41 -6.56 -0.98
C ILE A 77 6.40 -7.66 -1.34
N ARG A 78 7.70 -7.35 -1.41
CA ARG A 78 8.73 -8.26 -1.89
C ARG A 78 9.78 -8.51 -0.80
N PRO A 79 9.56 -9.49 0.11
CA PRO A 79 10.40 -9.68 1.30
C PRO A 79 11.85 -10.07 0.98
N SER A 80 12.14 -10.51 -0.25
CA SER A 80 13.51 -10.76 -0.72
C SER A 80 14.35 -9.49 -0.90
N PHE A 81 13.72 -8.31 -0.89
CA PHE A 81 14.39 -7.02 -1.03
C PHE A 81 14.59 -6.36 0.33
N HIS A 82 15.74 -5.72 0.50
CA HIS A 82 15.98 -4.86 1.65
C HIS A 82 15.04 -3.67 1.62
N LYS A 83 14.67 -3.20 2.81
CA LYS A 83 13.80 -2.05 2.95
C LYS A 83 14.42 -0.80 2.33
N MET A 84 13.76 -0.23 1.33
CA MET A 84 14.19 0.98 0.63
C MET A 84 13.01 1.94 0.43
N HIS A 85 13.29 3.24 0.54
CA HIS A 85 12.33 4.31 0.30
C HIS A 85 12.95 5.33 -0.66
N TYR A 86 12.37 5.46 -1.86
CA TYR A 86 12.84 6.35 -2.92
C TYR A 86 11.88 7.53 -3.07
N PHE A 87 12.45 8.73 -3.12
CA PHE A 87 11.75 9.94 -3.53
C PHE A 87 12.01 10.16 -5.03
N VAL A 88 10.95 10.17 -5.85
CA VAL A 88 11.04 10.20 -7.33
C VAL A 88 10.16 11.29 -7.94
#